data_AF-A0A9X8HE48-F1
#
_entry.id   AF-A0A9X8HE48-F1
#
_cell.length_a   1.000
_cell.length_b   1.000
_cell.length_c   1.000
_cell.angle_alpha   90.00
_cell.angle_beta   90.00
_cell.angle_gamma   90.00
#
_symmetry.space_group_name_H-M   'P 1'
#
loop_
_entity.id
_entity.type
_entity.pdbx_description
1 polymer ?
#
loop_
_entity_poly.entity_id
_entity_poly.type
_entity_poly.pdbx_seq_one_letter_code
_entity_poly.pdbx_strand_id
1 'polypeptide(L)'
;VSFSPNVVIHAEATLHLRMSRKSIQLLFPHLLNNEPLTQKLIGRVLHLYSQQHFIFDHHGIVQELGTFVNTTLALVNLLGNLDDVLAVIGDFHLGENAEIVVVSTDD
;
A
#
# COMPACT_ATOMS: atom_id res chain seq x y z
N VAL A 1 18.98 36.93 -2.65
CA VAL A 1 19.00 35.67 -3.42
C VAL A 1 17.57 35.42 -3.86
N SER A 2 17.37 35.19 -5.16
CA SER A 2 16.06 35.07 -5.81
C SER A 2 15.24 33.93 -5.21
N PHE A 3 13.98 34.20 -4.86
CA PHE A 3 12.99 33.21 -4.47
C PHE A 3 12.60 32.36 -5.69
N SER A 4 12.53 31.04 -5.56
CA SER A 4 11.84 30.18 -6.53
C SER A 4 11.27 28.97 -5.78
N PRO A 5 9.96 28.69 -5.90
CA PRO A 5 9.31 27.67 -5.08
C PRO A 5 9.85 26.29 -5.46
N ASN A 6 10.11 25.45 -4.45
CA ASN A 6 10.20 24.02 -4.67
C ASN A 6 8.97 23.59 -5.48
N VAL A 7 9.18 23.06 -6.68
CA VAL A 7 8.07 22.65 -7.54
C VAL A 7 7.49 21.38 -6.93
N VAL A 8 6.20 21.42 -6.60
CA VAL A 8 5.47 20.24 -6.12
C VAL A 8 4.61 19.72 -7.25
N ILE A 9 4.85 18.48 -7.67
CA ILE A 9 4.00 17.78 -8.64
C ILE A 9 3.12 16.80 -7.88
N HIS A 10 1.80 16.93 -8.06
CA HIS A 10 0.84 15.92 -7.63
C HIS A 10 0.56 14.98 -8.79
N ALA A 11 0.73 13.69 -8.55
CA ALA A 11 0.39 12.63 -9.48
C ALA A 11 -0.61 11.67 -8.85
N GLU A 12 -1.54 11.19 -9.66
CA GLU A 12 -2.51 10.18 -9.26
C GLU A 12 -2.20 8.90 -10.02
N ALA A 13 -2.16 7.78 -9.30
CA ALA A 13 -1.84 6.48 -9.84
C ALA A 13 -2.79 5.42 -9.28
N THR A 14 -3.00 4.35 -10.04
CA THR A 14 -3.68 3.15 -9.53
C THR A 14 -2.73 1.97 -9.65
N LEU A 15 -2.37 1.38 -8.51
CA LEU A 15 -1.53 0.19 -8.44
C LEU A 15 -2.42 -1.04 -8.54
N HIS A 16 -2.12 -1.93 -9.49
CA HIS A 16 -2.85 -3.18 -9.71
C HIS A 16 -2.02 -4.34 -9.14
N LEU A 17 -2.27 -4.67 -7.87
CA LEU A 17 -1.44 -5.63 -7.13
C LEU A 17 -2.10 -7.00 -7.10
N ARG A 18 -1.63 -7.91 -7.97
CA ARG A 18 -2.14 -9.29 -7.97
C ARG A 18 -1.57 -10.07 -6.79
N MET A 19 -2.46 -10.61 -5.97
CA MET A 19 -2.14 -11.30 -4.73
C MET A 19 -1.62 -12.71 -5.00
N SER A 20 -0.33 -12.93 -4.79
CA SER A 20 0.23 -14.28 -4.71
C SER A 20 0.20 -14.79 -3.27
N ARG A 21 0.42 -16.09 -3.07
CA ARG A 21 0.59 -16.64 -1.71
C ARG A 21 1.77 -16.00 -0.97
N LYS A 22 2.85 -15.64 -1.68
CA LYS A 22 3.98 -14.93 -1.11
C LYS A 22 3.62 -13.49 -0.73
N SER A 23 2.82 -12.81 -1.53
CA SER A 23 2.28 -11.48 -1.22
C SER A 23 1.41 -11.53 0.04
N ILE A 24 0.55 -12.54 0.17
CA ILE A 24 -0.29 -12.72 1.36
C ILE A 24 0.57 -12.99 2.59
N GLN A 25 1.61 -13.84 2.48
CA GLN A 25 2.55 -14.07 3.58
C GLN A 25 3.23 -12.78 4.05
N LEU A 26 3.60 -11.90 3.10
CA LEU A 26 4.26 -10.63 3.40
C LEU A 26 3.33 -9.58 3.97
N LEU A 27 2.10 -9.50 3.45
CA LEU A 27 1.17 -8.43 3.79
C LEU A 27 0.24 -8.79 4.96
N PHE A 28 -0.07 -10.08 5.13
CA PHE A 28 -1.03 -10.58 6.11
C PHE A 28 -0.50 -11.88 6.74
N PRO A 29 0.65 -11.87 7.42
CA PRO A 29 1.29 -13.09 7.92
C PRO A 29 0.40 -13.88 8.90
N HIS A 30 -0.46 -13.20 9.65
CA HIS A 30 -1.44 -13.84 10.54
C HIS A 30 -2.46 -14.71 9.82
N LEU A 31 -2.69 -14.49 8.51
CA LEU A 31 -3.64 -15.25 7.71
C LEU A 31 -3.10 -16.59 7.21
N LEU A 32 -1.82 -16.90 7.41
CA LEU A 32 -1.20 -18.15 6.92
C LEU A 32 -1.91 -19.41 7.43
N ASN A 33 -2.53 -19.34 8.61
CA ASN A 33 -3.31 -20.44 9.19
C ASN A 33 -4.82 -20.36 8.87
N ASN A 34 -5.27 -19.28 8.22
CA ASN A 34 -6.65 -19.08 7.80
C ASN A 34 -6.77 -19.33 6.28
N GLU A 35 -6.78 -20.61 5.91
CA GLU A 35 -6.86 -21.03 4.51
C GLU A 35 -8.12 -20.50 3.78
N PRO A 36 -9.34 -20.50 4.37
CA PRO A 36 -10.51 -19.96 3.70
C PRO A 36 -10.35 -18.49 3.28
N LEU A 37 -9.81 -17.65 4.17
CA LEU A 37 -9.60 -16.24 3.86
C LEU A 37 -8.42 -16.02 2.90
N THR A 38 -7.36 -16.82 3.04
CA THR A 38 -6.23 -16.84 2.10
C THR A 38 -6.69 -17.16 0.67
N GLN A 39 -7.56 -18.15 0.50
CA GLN A 39 -8.12 -18.52 -0.81
C GLN A 39 -9.02 -17.42 -1.41
N LYS A 40 -9.70 -16.61 -0.59
CA LYS A 40 -10.43 -15.42 -1.07
C LYS A 40 -9.51 -14.32 -1.62
N LEU A 41 -8.23 -14.34 -1.28
CA LEU A 41 -7.24 -13.34 -1.70
C LEU A 41 -6.41 -13.82 -2.91
N ILE A 42 -5.98 -15.09 -2.92
CA ILE A 42 -5.07 -15.61 -3.96
C ILE A 42 -5.62 -15.36 -5.38
N GLY A 43 -4.76 -14.82 -6.23
CA GLY A 43 -5.04 -14.56 -7.64
C GLY A 43 -5.86 -13.29 -7.91
N ARG A 44 -6.48 -12.69 -6.88
CA ARG A 44 -7.24 -11.45 -7.05
C ARG A 44 -6.33 -10.22 -7.08
N VAL A 45 -6.84 -9.13 -7.63
CA VAL A 45 -6.09 -7.87 -7.79
C VAL A 45 -6.60 -6.85 -6.78
N LEU A 46 -5.72 -6.42 -5.88
CA LEU A 46 -5.95 -5.27 -5.03
C LEU A 46 -5.70 -4.00 -5.85
N HIS A 47 -6.76 -3.25 -6.14
CA HIS A 47 -6.67 -1.96 -6.78
C HIS A 47 -6.43 -0.90 -5.71
N LEU A 48 -5.22 -0.34 -5.69
CA LEU A 48 -4.82 0.64 -4.70
C LEU A 48 -4.66 1.99 -5.38
N TYR A 49 -5.63 2.87 -5.13
CA TYR A 49 -5.54 4.27 -5.55
C TYR A 49 -4.48 4.99 -4.72
N SER A 50 -3.59 5.69 -5.39
CA SER A 50 -2.43 6.34 -4.81
C SER A 50 -2.33 7.79 -5.27
N GLN A 51 -2.09 8.67 -4.33
CA GLN A 51 -1.67 10.05 -4.59
C GLN A 51 -0.20 10.16 -4.24
N GLN A 52 0.58 10.69 -5.18
CA GLN A 52 2.01 10.88 -5.02
C GLN A 52 2.30 12.37 -5.10
N HIS A 53 3.23 12.84 -4.28
CA HIS A 53 3.79 14.17 -4.41
C HIS A 53 5.30 14.08 -4.57
N PHE A 54 5.80 14.82 -5.56
CA PHE A 54 7.22 14.93 -5.85
C PHE A 54 7.63 16.38 -5.59
N ILE A 55 8.60 16.58 -4.69
CA ILE A 55 9.17 17.89 -4.42
C ILE A 55 10.49 17.98 -5.16
N PHE A 56 10.57 18.90 -6.12
CA PHE A 56 11.77 19.12 -6.92
C PHE A 56 12.53 20.35 -6.46
N ASP A 57 13.86 20.27 -6.52
CA ASP A 57 14.71 21.43 -6.38
C ASP A 57 14.85 22.23 -7.67
N HIS A 58 15.62 23.32 -7.59
CA HIS A 58 15.89 24.22 -8.70
C HIS A 58 16.70 23.58 -9.85
N HIS A 59 17.28 22.40 -9.66
CA HIS A 59 17.93 21.62 -10.71
C HIS A 59 16.98 20.58 -11.34
N GLY A 60 15.73 20.51 -10.89
CA GLY A 60 14.76 19.52 -11.35
C GLY A 60 15.02 18.12 -10.79
N ILE A 61 15.69 18.01 -9.64
CA ILE A 61 15.91 16.74 -8.95
C ILE A 61 14.86 16.56 -7.86
N VAL A 62 14.26 15.37 -7.78
CA VAL A 62 13.32 15.01 -6.70
C VAL A 62 14.10 14.93 -5.38
N GLN A 63 13.77 15.80 -4.44
CA GLN A 63 14.29 15.78 -3.07
C GLN A 63 13.40 14.97 -2.13
N GLU A 64 12.09 14.90 -2.41
CA GLU A 64 11.13 14.15 -1.62
C GLU A 64 10.08 13.50 -2.52
N LEU A 65 9.78 12.24 -2.23
CA LEU A 65 8.64 11.50 -2.77
C LEU A 65 7.79 11.07 -1.58
N GLY A 66 6.57 11.59 -1.49
CA GLY A 66 5.58 11.05 -0.57
C GLY A 66 4.43 10.40 -1.32
N THR A 67 3.94 9.32 -0.75
CA THR A 67 2.84 8.51 -1.29
C THR A 67 1.74 8.46 -0.25
N PHE A 68 0.49 8.50 -0.70
CA PHE A 68 -0.69 8.33 0.14
C PHE A 68 -1.65 7.35 -0.53
N VAL A 69 -2.09 6.33 0.21
CA VAL A 69 -3.00 5.30 -0.27
C VAL A 69 -4.10 5.01 0.76
N ASN A 70 -5.30 4.66 0.29
CA ASN A 70 -6.38 4.19 1.15
C ASN A 70 -6.51 2.66 1.03
N THR A 71 -5.76 1.96 1.86
CA THR A 71 -5.70 0.50 1.84
C THR A 71 -6.99 -0.15 2.36
N THR A 72 -7.63 0.44 3.36
CA THR A 72 -8.92 -0.02 3.88
C THR A 72 -9.98 -0.05 2.78
N LEU A 73 -10.11 1.03 2.01
CA LEU A 73 -11.04 1.08 0.89
C LEU A 73 -10.71 0.04 -0.19
N ALA A 74 -9.41 -0.14 -0.49
CA ALA A 74 -8.98 -1.17 -1.43
C ALA A 74 -9.37 -2.59 -0.96
N LEU A 75 -9.23 -2.89 0.34
CA LEU A 75 -9.62 -4.16 0.95
C LEU A 75 -11.15 -4.35 0.96
N VAL A 76 -11.92 -3.30 1.27
CA VAL A 76 -13.40 -3.33 1.19
C VAL A 76 -13.86 -3.65 -0.22
N ASN A 77 -13.30 -2.97 -1.22
CA ASN A 77 -13.62 -3.20 -2.63
C ASN A 77 -13.22 -4.60 -3.09
N LEU A 78 -12.11 -5.12 -2.57
CA LEU A 78 -11.66 -6.47 -2.86
C LEU A 78 -12.60 -7.50 -2.24
N LEU A 79 -12.80 -7.50 -0.92
CA LEU A 79 -13.46 -8.57 -0.16
C LEU A 79 -15.00 -8.49 -0.17
N GLY A 80 -15.56 -7.30 -0.37
CA GLY A 80 -17.00 -7.08 -0.51
C GLY A 80 -17.83 -7.27 0.78
N ASN A 81 -17.20 -7.52 1.92
CA ASN A 81 -17.87 -7.61 3.22
C ASN A 81 -16.93 -7.17 4.34
N LEU A 82 -17.50 -6.60 5.41
CA LEU A 82 -16.74 -5.98 6.50
C LEU A 82 -16.05 -7.03 7.39
N ASP A 83 -16.65 -8.20 7.61
CA ASP A 83 -16.09 -9.23 8.49
C ASP A 83 -14.74 -9.74 7.98
N ASP A 84 -14.65 -10.06 6.68
CA ASP A 84 -13.40 -10.44 6.05
C ASP A 84 -12.39 -9.28 6.09
N VAL A 85 -12.82 -8.04 5.87
CA VAL A 85 -11.91 -6.87 5.91
C VAL A 85 -11.30 -6.70 7.30
N LEU A 86 -12.11 -6.80 8.36
CA LEU A 86 -11.63 -6.70 9.74
C LEU A 86 -10.66 -7.83 10.08
N ALA A 87 -10.92 -9.05 9.60
CA ALA A 87 -10.00 -10.18 9.78
C ALA A 87 -8.66 -9.95 9.08
N VAL A 88 -8.67 -9.30 7.90
CA VAL A 88 -7.46 -9.03 7.11
C VAL A 88 -6.66 -7.85 7.67
N ILE A 89 -7.31 -6.76 8.10
CA ILE A 89 -6.63 -5.50 8.46
C ILE A 89 -5.87 -5.56 9.80
N GLY A 90 -6.20 -6.52 10.66
CA GLY A 90 -5.68 -6.59 12.04
C GLY A 90 -4.15 -6.68 12.18
N ASP A 91 -3.47 -7.19 11.15
CA ASP A 91 -2.00 -7.24 11.07
C ASP A 91 -1.56 -7.04 9.60
N PHE A 92 -2.06 -5.96 8.98
CA PHE A 92 -1.74 -5.63 7.60
C PHE A 92 -0.46 -4.80 7.50
N HIS A 93 0.52 -5.31 6.75
CA HIS A 93 1.87 -4.74 6.72
C HIS A 93 2.11 -3.69 5.63
N LEU A 94 1.08 -3.22 4.92
CA LEU A 94 1.20 -2.09 3.98
C LEU A 94 0.65 -0.81 4.62
N GLY A 95 1.52 0.16 4.85
CA GLY A 95 1.15 1.46 5.42
C GLY A 95 0.40 2.36 4.45
N GLU A 96 -0.12 3.48 4.97
CA GLU A 96 -0.77 4.54 4.17
C GLU A 96 0.22 5.24 3.24
N ASN A 97 1.53 5.11 3.48
CA ASN A 97 2.60 5.54 2.57
C ASN A 97 2.93 4.53 1.47
N ALA A 98 2.16 3.45 1.36
CA ALA A 98 2.37 2.33 0.44
C ALA A 98 3.71 1.58 0.63
N GLU A 99 4.34 1.70 1.80
CA GLU A 99 5.54 0.94 2.15
C GLU A 99 5.16 -0.32 2.93
N ILE A 100 5.98 -1.36 2.76
CA ILE A 100 5.85 -2.60 3.53
C ILE A 100 6.67 -2.47 4.81
N VAL A 101 5.99 -2.60 5.96
CA VAL A 101 6.64 -2.62 7.26
C VAL A 101 7.27 -4.00 7.44
N VAL A 102 8.59 -4.09 7.28
CA VAL A 102 9.33 -5.31 7.61
C VAL A 102 9.63 -5.29 9.10
N VAL A 103 9.03 -6.21 9.86
CA VAL A 103 9.43 -6.43 11.25
C VAL A 103 10.84 -7.03 11.22
N SER A 104 11.85 -6.25 11.61
CA SER A 104 13.19 -6.79 11.84
C SER A 104 13.09 -7.82 12.96
N THR A 105 13.47 -9.05 12.65
CA THR A 105 13.73 -10.07 13.67
C THR A 105 15.10 -9.71 14.23
N ASP A 106 15.13 -8.79 15.18
CA ASP A 106 16.32 -8.60 16.01
C ASP A 106 16.41 -9.81 16.95
N ASP A 107 17.39 -10.67 16.69
CA ASP A 107 17.87 -11.73 17.60
C ASP A 107 18.66 -11.13 18.78
#